data_AF-A0A7Y6Y8E2-F1
#
_entry.id   AF-A0A7Y6Y8E2-F1
#
_cell.length_a   1.000
_cell.length_b   1.000
_cell.length_c   1.000
_cell.angle_alpha   90.00
_cell.angle_beta   90.00
_cell.angle_gamma   90.00
#
_symmetry.space_group_name_H-M   'P 1'
#
loop_
_entity.id
_entity.type
_entity.pdbx_description
1 polymer ?
#
loop_
_entity_poly.entity_id
_entity_poly.type
_entity_poly.pdbx_seq_one_letter_code
_entity_poly.pdbx_strand_id
1 'polypeptide(L)'
;MLLAAFIIPPTFANTGAVLYLSSNPTFGPWESTINAVLSDAVSAAAYPPTVYQAELYSESTRADLTVEEVAQSLNNMYLNKDIVRVIATGEWALKFLDEAHEILLPGITKVYLSEREARLFAPGVAPTDFTVSGKPAFDNSTLATLFPGTHRYVFISSLPDRYMLVDQLRKSLTGFEVELWDQALSYEQILEKSTSLPEDAIIHYYVMEVDIKGDRRIPLHFLRELSEVASRALLVSHSVFLGSGGVGGLV
;
A
#
# COMPACT_ATOMS: atom_id res chain seq x y z
N MET A 1 2.28 7.93 19.76
CA MET A 1 2.97 9.03 19.07
C MET A 1 4.47 8.76 19.14
N LEU A 2 5.00 8.04 18.16
CA LEU A 2 6.44 7.84 17.97
C LEU A 2 6.64 8.02 16.47
N LEU A 3 6.99 9.24 16.06
CA LEU A 3 7.66 9.45 14.79
C LEU A 3 8.94 8.61 14.87
N ALA A 4 8.98 7.52 14.11
CA ALA A 4 10.26 6.93 13.76
C ALA A 4 11.06 8.04 13.10
N ALA A 5 12.11 8.51 13.77
CA ALA A 5 13.05 9.44 13.20
C ALA A 5 13.52 8.83 11.88
N PHE A 6 13.17 9.47 10.76
CA PHE A 6 13.81 9.19 9.49
C PHE A 6 15.31 9.35 9.74
N ILE A 7 16.03 8.23 9.82
CA ILE A 7 17.48 8.25 9.77
C ILE A 7 17.80 8.72 8.36
N ILE A 8 18.07 10.01 8.21
CA ILE A 8 18.51 10.62 6.96
C ILE A 8 19.82 9.90 6.60
N PRO A 9 19.86 9.06 5.53
CA PRO A 9 21.11 8.48 5.08
C PRO A 9 21.98 9.58 4.42
N PRO A 10 23.29 9.36 4.22
CA PRO A 10 24.31 10.39 4.28
C PRO A 10 24.12 11.50 3.25
N THR A 11 24.55 12.70 3.65
CA THR A 11 24.62 13.95 2.87
C THR A 11 24.63 13.75 1.36
N PHE A 12 23.52 14.12 0.72
CA PHE A 12 23.30 14.09 -0.73
C PHE A 12 24.16 15.14 -1.44
N ALA A 13 25.42 14.81 -1.72
CA ALA A 13 26.35 15.72 -2.40
C ALA A 13 26.17 15.77 -3.93
N ASN A 14 25.27 14.98 -4.52
CA ASN A 14 25.10 14.90 -5.97
C ASN A 14 23.73 15.43 -6.41
N THR A 15 23.71 16.56 -7.12
CA THR A 15 22.53 17.35 -7.53
C THR A 15 21.81 16.80 -8.77
N GLY A 16 21.86 15.49 -8.99
CA GLY A 16 21.19 14.87 -10.14
C GLY A 16 19.68 14.71 -9.94
N ALA A 17 18.99 14.26 -10.99
CA ALA A 17 17.56 14.02 -10.93
C ALA A 17 17.21 12.65 -10.34
N VAL A 18 16.00 12.53 -9.83
CA VAL A 18 15.42 11.31 -9.27
C VAL A 18 14.23 10.91 -10.12
N LEU A 19 14.14 9.63 -10.50
CA LEU A 19 12.95 9.04 -11.10
C LEU A 19 12.15 8.31 -10.01
N TYR A 20 10.92 8.73 -9.78
CA TYR A 20 9.98 8.08 -8.88
C TYR A 20 8.97 7.27 -9.69
N LEU A 21 8.90 5.97 -9.43
CA LEU A 21 7.98 5.01 -10.02
C LEU A 21 6.88 4.72 -9.00
N SER A 22 5.63 4.98 -9.36
CA SER A 22 4.48 4.55 -8.55
C SER A 22 3.61 3.60 -9.34
N SER A 23 3.23 2.47 -8.75
CA SER A 23 2.13 1.66 -9.27
C SER A 23 0.88 1.73 -8.39
N ASN A 24 0.83 2.68 -7.45
CA ASN A 24 -0.39 2.89 -6.67
C ASN A 24 -1.45 3.54 -7.55
N PRO A 25 -2.74 3.25 -7.34
CA PRO A 25 -3.79 3.98 -8.02
C PRO A 25 -3.70 5.47 -7.67
N THR A 26 -3.70 6.34 -8.67
CA THR A 26 -3.62 7.81 -8.52
C THR A 26 -4.77 8.41 -7.70
N PHE A 27 -5.87 7.69 -7.54
CA PHE A 27 -7.03 8.07 -6.72
C PHE A 27 -7.00 7.49 -5.31
N GLY A 28 -5.97 6.69 -4.97
CA GLY A 28 -5.79 6.12 -3.64
C GLY A 28 -5.26 7.16 -2.64
N PRO A 29 -5.71 7.14 -1.37
CA PRO A 29 -5.26 8.13 -0.38
C PRO A 29 -3.75 8.04 -0.07
N TRP A 30 -3.09 6.93 -0.37
CA TRP A 30 -1.66 6.74 -0.21
C TRP A 30 -0.85 7.55 -1.18
N GLU A 31 -1.25 7.60 -2.45
CA GLU A 31 -0.48 8.30 -3.48
C GLU A 31 -0.41 9.79 -3.14
N SER A 32 -1.51 10.37 -2.65
CA SER A 32 -1.51 11.76 -2.14
C SER A 32 -0.58 11.97 -0.93
N THR A 33 -0.49 11.00 -0.03
CA THR A 33 0.36 11.06 1.16
C THR A 33 1.83 10.92 0.77
N ILE A 34 2.17 9.96 -0.10
CA ILE A 34 3.53 9.75 -0.58
C ILE A 34 3.99 10.96 -1.38
N ASN A 35 3.15 11.50 -2.27
CA ASN A 35 3.47 12.69 -3.05
C ASN A 35 3.66 13.94 -2.16
N ALA A 36 2.84 14.12 -1.12
CA ALA A 36 3.04 15.19 -0.15
C ALA A 36 4.37 15.05 0.60
N VAL A 37 4.67 13.85 1.11
CA VAL A 37 5.94 13.58 1.82
C VAL A 37 7.14 13.76 0.89
N LEU A 38 7.06 13.30 -0.35
CA LEU A 38 8.11 13.47 -1.35
C LEU A 38 8.33 14.96 -1.67
N SER A 39 7.24 15.72 -1.87
CA SER A 39 7.28 17.16 -2.10
C SER A 39 7.90 17.91 -0.91
N ASP A 40 7.51 17.58 0.32
CA ASP A 40 8.04 18.19 1.54
C ASP A 40 9.53 17.87 1.71
N ALA A 41 9.93 16.62 1.49
CA ALA A 41 11.32 16.18 1.58
C ALA A 41 12.22 16.87 0.53
N VAL A 42 11.73 17.02 -0.70
CA VAL A 42 12.45 17.74 -1.76
C VAL A 42 12.57 19.22 -1.42
N SER A 43 11.49 19.84 -0.95
CA SER A 43 11.45 21.27 -0.60
C SER A 43 12.32 21.61 0.61
N ALA A 44 12.48 20.67 1.55
CA ALA A 44 13.32 20.83 2.74
C ALA A 44 14.82 20.53 2.48
N ALA A 45 15.18 19.97 1.33
CA ALA A 45 16.57 19.64 1.02
C ALA A 45 17.41 20.89 0.78
N ALA A 46 18.64 20.91 1.31
CA ALA A 46 19.59 22.00 1.05
C ALA A 46 19.90 22.19 -0.45
N TYR A 47 19.82 21.10 -1.22
CA TYR A 47 19.93 21.07 -2.67
C TYR A 47 18.81 20.19 -3.24
N PRO A 48 17.62 20.76 -3.53
CA PRO A 48 16.47 20.01 -4.02
C PRO A 48 16.78 19.31 -5.34
N PRO A 49 16.63 17.98 -5.45
CA PRO A 49 16.78 17.30 -6.74
C PRO A 49 15.58 17.60 -7.64
N THR A 50 15.77 17.51 -8.96
CA THR A 50 14.64 17.42 -9.88
C THR A 50 14.00 16.04 -9.75
N VAL A 51 12.69 15.97 -9.51
CA VAL A 51 11.95 14.70 -9.44
C VAL A 51 11.10 14.53 -10.68
N TYR A 52 11.31 13.42 -11.39
CA TYR A 52 10.43 12.93 -12.45
C TYR A 52 9.56 11.81 -11.89
N GLN A 53 8.30 11.76 -12.30
CA GLN A 53 7.35 10.75 -11.86
C GLN A 53 6.86 9.94 -13.06
N ALA A 54 6.86 8.62 -12.90
CA ALA A 54 6.25 7.68 -13.84
C ALA A 54 5.19 6.86 -13.12
N GLU A 55 3.96 6.96 -13.61
CA GLU A 55 2.82 6.17 -13.17
C GLU A 55 2.81 4.84 -13.92
N LEU A 56 2.91 3.74 -13.19
CA LEU A 56 2.95 2.36 -13.69
C LEU A 56 1.66 1.59 -13.38
N TYR A 57 0.62 2.26 -12.84
CA TYR A 57 -0.65 1.62 -12.53
C TYR A 57 -1.32 1.05 -13.79
N SER A 58 -1.31 1.78 -14.91
CA SER A 58 -1.86 1.29 -16.19
C SER A 58 -1.15 0.01 -16.66
N GLU A 59 0.17 0.00 -16.57
CA GLU A 59 1.06 -1.10 -16.95
C GLU A 59 0.78 -2.31 -16.05
N SER A 60 0.54 -2.08 -14.75
CA SER A 60 0.22 -3.15 -13.80
C SER A 60 -1.07 -3.93 -14.13
N THR A 61 -1.99 -3.30 -14.88
CA THR A 61 -3.26 -3.91 -15.29
C THR A 61 -3.21 -4.62 -16.63
N ARG A 62 -2.08 -4.52 -17.36
CA ARG A 62 -1.91 -5.08 -18.70
C ARG A 62 -1.14 -6.39 -18.67
N ALA A 63 -1.82 -7.49 -18.97
CA ALA A 63 -1.21 -8.82 -19.01
C ALA A 63 -0.28 -9.06 -20.21
N ASP A 64 -0.33 -8.18 -21.22
CA ASP A 64 0.43 -8.30 -22.48
C ASP A 64 1.78 -7.57 -22.46
N LEU A 65 2.03 -6.71 -21.45
CA LEU A 65 3.28 -5.97 -21.34
C LEU A 65 4.36 -6.77 -20.63
N THR A 66 5.54 -6.84 -21.24
CA THR A 66 6.74 -7.40 -20.63
C THR A 66 7.50 -6.34 -19.82
N VAL A 67 8.29 -6.80 -18.84
CA VAL A 67 9.17 -5.92 -18.06
C VAL A 67 10.19 -5.22 -18.95
N GLU A 68 10.72 -5.92 -19.95
CA GLU A 68 11.69 -5.38 -20.91
C GLU A 68 11.10 -4.22 -21.73
N GLU A 69 9.86 -4.34 -22.20
CA GLU A 69 9.18 -3.27 -22.95
C GLU A 69 8.97 -2.02 -22.08
N VAL A 70 8.54 -2.20 -20.83
CA VAL A 70 8.34 -1.08 -19.90
C VAL A 70 9.69 -0.42 -19.57
N ALA A 71 10.73 -1.20 -19.28
CA ALA A 71 12.07 -0.68 -19.00
C ALA A 71 12.67 0.06 -20.21
N GLN A 72 12.49 -0.46 -21.42
CA GLN A 72 12.97 0.18 -22.64
C GLN A 72 12.25 1.51 -22.89
N SER A 73 10.93 1.56 -22.67
CA SER A 73 10.14 2.79 -22.75
C SER A 73 10.65 3.86 -21.76
N LEU A 74 10.84 3.49 -20.50
CA LEU A 74 11.35 4.39 -19.46
C LEU A 74 12.79 4.86 -19.78
N ASN A 75 13.68 3.96 -20.19
CA ASN A 75 15.05 4.32 -20.57
C ASN A 75 15.09 5.37 -21.68
N ASN A 76 14.26 5.19 -22.71
CA ASN A 76 14.17 6.15 -23.82
C ASN A 76 13.63 7.51 -23.35
N MET A 77 12.65 7.52 -22.45
CA MET A 77 12.05 8.74 -21.90
C MET A 77 13.02 9.54 -21.03
N TYR A 78 13.90 8.85 -20.29
CA TYR A 78 14.76 9.44 -19.27
C TYR A 78 16.26 9.51 -19.62
N LEU A 79 16.66 9.11 -20.83
CA LEU A 79 18.07 9.01 -21.27
C LEU A 79 18.92 10.27 -21.00
N ASN A 80 18.36 11.46 -21.19
CA ASN A 80 19.06 12.75 -21.10
C ASN A 80 18.60 13.59 -19.91
N LYS A 81 18.12 12.94 -18.84
CA LYS A 81 17.54 13.62 -17.67
C LYS A 81 18.46 13.62 -16.44
N ASP A 82 19.72 13.20 -16.60
CA ASP A 82 20.71 13.10 -15.52
C ASP A 82 20.15 12.38 -14.27
N ILE A 83 19.39 11.30 -14.51
CA ILE A 83 18.81 10.49 -13.45
C ILE A 83 19.94 9.80 -12.71
N VAL A 84 20.12 10.14 -11.43
CA VAL A 84 21.12 9.52 -10.55
C VAL A 84 20.51 8.49 -9.60
N ARG A 85 19.17 8.45 -9.49
CA ARG A 85 18.44 7.52 -8.63
C ARG A 85 17.08 7.15 -9.20
N VAL A 86 16.66 5.91 -8.95
CA VAL A 86 15.28 5.45 -9.14
C VAL A 86 14.69 5.06 -7.79
N ILE A 87 13.48 5.52 -7.49
CA ILE A 87 12.71 5.17 -6.29
C ILE A 87 11.43 4.50 -6.78
N ALA A 88 11.03 3.36 -6.19
CA ALA A 88 9.75 2.72 -6.49
C ALA A 88 8.86 2.58 -5.26
N THR A 89 7.55 2.73 -5.46
CA THR A 89 6.50 2.41 -4.49
C THR A 89 5.31 1.71 -5.16
N GLY A 90 4.56 0.94 -4.38
CA GLY A 90 3.46 0.12 -4.87
C GLY A 90 3.96 -1.25 -5.36
N GLU A 91 3.12 -2.26 -5.18
CA GLU A 91 3.49 -3.67 -5.35
C GLU A 91 4.09 -3.96 -6.74
N TRP A 92 3.42 -3.50 -7.80
CA TRP A 92 3.88 -3.75 -9.16
C TRP A 92 5.15 -2.98 -9.51
N ALA A 93 5.28 -1.71 -9.11
CA ALA A 93 6.51 -0.95 -9.38
C ALA A 93 7.72 -1.52 -8.64
N LEU A 94 7.52 -2.03 -7.41
CA LEU A 94 8.56 -2.73 -6.65
C LEU A 94 8.98 -4.03 -7.36
N LYS A 95 8.01 -4.84 -7.79
CA LYS A 95 8.27 -6.07 -8.57
C LYS A 95 8.94 -5.77 -9.91
N PHE A 96 8.44 -4.77 -10.64
CA PHE A 96 9.04 -4.30 -11.89
C PHE A 96 10.48 -3.84 -11.66
N LEU A 97 10.75 -3.07 -10.60
CA LEU A 97 12.11 -2.61 -10.30
C LEU A 97 13.03 -3.79 -9.95
N ASP A 98 12.53 -4.82 -9.26
CA ASP A 98 13.24 -6.08 -9.01
C ASP A 98 13.60 -6.82 -10.31
N GLU A 99 12.62 -7.04 -11.19
CA GLU A 99 12.85 -7.75 -12.46
C GLU A 99 13.70 -6.92 -13.44
N ALA A 100 13.53 -5.59 -13.45
CA ALA A 100 14.19 -4.68 -14.37
C ALA A 100 15.51 -4.07 -13.85
N HIS A 101 15.98 -4.39 -12.64
CA HIS A 101 17.04 -3.61 -11.96
C HIS A 101 18.35 -3.45 -12.77
N GLU A 102 18.70 -4.45 -13.59
CA GLU A 102 19.88 -4.44 -14.46
C GLU A 102 19.66 -3.61 -15.73
N ILE A 103 18.46 -3.67 -16.30
CA ILE A 103 18.15 -3.08 -17.61
C ILE A 103 17.57 -1.66 -17.50
N LEU A 104 16.87 -1.33 -16.42
CA LEU A 104 16.31 -0.01 -16.16
C LEU A 104 17.42 0.92 -15.65
N LEU A 105 17.75 1.92 -16.47
CA LEU A 105 18.79 2.92 -16.21
C LEU A 105 20.06 2.27 -15.61
N PRO A 106 20.84 1.52 -16.42
CA PRO A 106 21.96 0.73 -15.92
C PRO A 106 22.97 1.57 -15.14
N GLY A 107 23.51 1.02 -14.04
CA GLY A 107 24.49 1.69 -13.19
C GLY A 107 23.92 2.75 -12.23
N ILE A 108 22.65 3.11 -12.35
CA ILE A 108 21.97 4.03 -11.44
C ILE A 108 21.62 3.33 -10.12
N THR A 109 21.56 4.09 -9.02
CA THR A 109 21.14 3.60 -7.69
C THR A 109 19.62 3.40 -7.62
N LYS A 110 19.18 2.27 -7.06
CA LYS A 110 17.75 1.92 -6.91
C LYS A 110 17.36 1.90 -5.43
N VAL A 111 16.21 2.47 -5.12
CA VAL A 111 15.63 2.55 -3.77
C VAL A 111 14.23 1.98 -3.80
N TYR A 112 13.95 1.07 -2.87
CA TYR A 112 12.64 0.47 -2.71
C TYR A 112 12.02 1.11 -1.48
N LEU A 113 10.89 1.79 -1.69
CA LEU A 113 10.13 2.41 -0.62
C LEU A 113 8.94 1.50 -0.30
N SER A 114 8.99 0.85 0.86
CA SER A 114 7.82 0.19 1.43
C SER A 114 7.19 1.09 2.50
N GLU A 115 5.92 0.84 2.84
CA GLU A 115 5.17 1.61 3.84
C GLU A 115 5.85 1.67 5.23
N ARG A 116 6.82 0.78 5.51
CA ARG A 116 7.49 0.69 6.83
C ARG A 116 9.01 0.80 6.77
N GLU A 117 9.64 0.55 5.62
CA GLU A 117 11.09 0.57 5.47
C GLU A 117 11.50 1.10 4.08
N ALA A 118 12.41 2.08 4.06
CA ALA A 118 13.15 2.44 2.85
C ALA A 118 14.43 1.59 2.80
N ARG A 119 14.60 0.80 1.74
CA ARG A 119 15.81 -0.02 1.54
C ARG A 119 16.59 0.52 0.34
N LEU A 120 17.86 0.83 0.58
CA LEU A 120 18.82 1.23 -0.45
C LEU A 120 19.53 -0.01 -0.97
N PHE A 121 19.53 -0.21 -2.29
CA PHE A 121 20.26 -1.31 -2.91
C PHE A 121 21.47 -0.77 -3.67
N ALA A 122 22.56 -1.52 -3.61
CA ALA A 122 23.72 -1.25 -4.43
C ALA A 122 23.35 -1.44 -5.92
N PRO A 123 23.92 -0.64 -6.83
CA PRO A 123 23.71 -0.85 -8.26
C PRO A 123 24.04 -2.30 -8.67
N GLY A 124 23.10 -2.95 -9.39
CA GLY A 124 23.28 -4.33 -9.86
C GLY A 124 23.05 -5.42 -8.82
N VAL A 125 22.40 -5.12 -7.69
CA VAL A 125 22.02 -6.11 -6.67
C VAL A 125 20.51 -6.14 -6.50
N ALA A 126 19.88 -7.27 -6.85
CA ALA A 126 18.47 -7.51 -6.61
C ALA A 126 18.16 -7.68 -5.11
N PRO A 127 16.98 -7.26 -4.62
CA PRO A 127 16.51 -7.58 -3.28
C PRO A 127 16.39 -9.09 -3.04
N THR A 128 16.86 -9.55 -1.87
CA THR A 128 16.72 -10.96 -1.46
C THR A 128 15.45 -11.25 -0.66
N ASP A 129 14.71 -10.22 -0.19
CA ASP A 129 13.49 -10.37 0.62
C ASP A 129 12.52 -9.19 0.45
N PHE A 130 11.24 -9.50 0.21
CA PHE A 130 10.12 -8.53 0.24
C PHE A 130 9.62 -8.26 1.68
N THR A 131 9.03 -7.08 1.89
CA THR A 131 8.84 -6.37 3.18
C THR A 131 7.72 -6.90 4.10
N VAL A 132 7.81 -6.48 5.37
CA VAL A 132 7.04 -6.86 6.57
C VAL A 132 5.50 -6.64 6.49
N SER A 133 4.98 -6.04 5.41
CA SER A 133 3.56 -5.68 5.25
C SER A 133 2.59 -6.87 5.18
N GLY A 134 3.09 -8.09 4.98
CA GLY A 134 2.28 -9.32 4.92
C GLY A 134 1.99 -10.01 6.25
N LYS A 135 2.11 -9.35 7.41
CA LYS A 135 1.78 -9.96 8.72
C LYS A 135 0.48 -9.37 9.28
N PRO A 136 -0.50 -10.18 9.71
CA PRO A 136 -1.70 -9.67 10.36
C PRO A 136 -1.33 -8.89 11.64
N ALA A 137 -1.84 -7.66 11.80
CA ALA A 137 -1.46 -6.72 12.88
C ALA A 137 -1.84 -7.18 14.28
N PHE A 138 -2.92 -7.93 14.38
CA PHE A 138 -3.46 -8.32 15.65
C PHE A 138 -3.31 -9.82 15.80
N ASP A 139 -2.53 -10.21 16.80
CA ASP A 139 -2.61 -11.57 17.29
C ASP A 139 -3.88 -11.74 18.13
N ASN A 140 -4.22 -13.00 18.38
CA ASN A 140 -5.35 -13.36 19.24
C ASN A 140 -5.34 -12.67 20.60
N SER A 141 -4.16 -12.48 21.20
CA SER A 141 -4.04 -11.91 22.53
C SER A 141 -4.46 -10.44 22.55
N THR A 142 -4.12 -9.71 21.49
CA THR A 142 -4.45 -8.31 21.33
C THR A 142 -5.94 -8.13 21.06
N LEU A 143 -6.52 -8.94 20.16
CA LEU A 143 -7.97 -8.91 19.93
C LEU A 143 -8.75 -9.26 21.19
N ALA A 144 -8.37 -10.30 21.91
CA ALA A 144 -9.05 -10.70 23.15
C ALA A 144 -8.97 -9.62 24.26
N THR A 145 -7.89 -8.83 24.27
CA THR A 145 -7.69 -7.75 25.23
C THR A 145 -8.54 -6.51 24.88
N LEU A 146 -8.56 -6.12 23.61
CA LEU A 146 -9.25 -4.91 23.16
C LEU A 146 -10.76 -5.12 22.96
N PHE A 147 -11.15 -6.31 22.52
CA PHE A 147 -12.51 -6.68 22.16
C PHE A 147 -12.89 -8.02 22.81
N PRO A 148 -13.07 -8.04 24.15
CA PRO A 148 -13.39 -9.28 24.84
C PRO A 148 -14.74 -9.84 24.37
N GLY A 149 -14.78 -11.15 24.10
CA GLY A 149 -15.98 -11.85 23.61
C GLY A 149 -16.18 -11.78 22.10
N THR A 150 -15.29 -11.13 21.35
CA THR A 150 -15.31 -11.19 19.89
C THR A 150 -14.80 -12.54 19.40
N HIS A 151 -15.57 -13.17 18.51
CA HIS A 151 -15.25 -14.45 17.87
C HIS A 151 -15.49 -14.42 16.36
N ARG A 152 -16.00 -13.32 15.79
CA ARG A 152 -16.17 -13.15 14.35
C ARG A 152 -15.35 -11.98 13.85
N TYR A 153 -14.65 -12.22 12.75
CA TYR A 153 -13.75 -11.26 12.12
C TYR A 153 -14.15 -11.08 10.66
N VAL A 154 -14.74 -9.93 10.36
CA VAL A 154 -15.16 -9.58 9.00
C VAL A 154 -14.04 -8.80 8.33
N PHE A 155 -13.38 -9.39 7.33
CA PHE A 155 -12.33 -8.74 6.56
C PHE A 155 -12.90 -8.18 5.25
N ILE A 156 -12.72 -6.88 5.00
CA ILE A 156 -13.23 -6.20 3.81
C ILE A 156 -12.06 -5.86 2.89
N SER A 157 -12.02 -6.45 1.70
CA SER A 157 -10.99 -6.14 0.70
C SER A 157 -11.40 -6.52 -0.72
N SER A 158 -11.04 -5.70 -1.72
CA SER A 158 -11.07 -6.09 -3.14
C SER A 158 -9.67 -6.27 -3.74
N LEU A 159 -8.60 -6.15 -2.95
CA LEU A 159 -7.23 -6.24 -3.46
C LEU A 159 -6.85 -7.67 -3.86
N PRO A 160 -5.90 -7.87 -4.80
CA PRO A 160 -5.56 -9.20 -5.33
C PRO A 160 -5.09 -10.20 -4.27
N ASP A 161 -4.42 -9.72 -3.22
CA ASP A 161 -3.83 -10.50 -2.14
C ASP A 161 -4.84 -10.94 -1.05
N ARG A 162 -6.09 -10.47 -1.11
CA ARG A 162 -7.11 -10.67 -0.06
C ARG A 162 -7.30 -12.12 0.38
N TYR A 163 -7.30 -13.10 -0.53
CA TYR A 163 -7.50 -14.51 -0.16
C TYR A 163 -6.32 -15.06 0.63
N MET A 164 -5.10 -14.70 0.24
CA MET A 164 -3.90 -15.06 0.98
C MET A 164 -3.93 -14.43 2.38
N LEU A 165 -4.30 -13.15 2.49
CA LEU A 165 -4.40 -12.46 3.78
C LEU A 165 -5.47 -13.08 4.68
N VAL A 166 -6.64 -13.42 4.12
CA VAL A 166 -7.71 -14.11 4.88
C VAL A 166 -7.27 -15.48 5.36
N ASP A 167 -6.54 -16.25 4.54
CA ASP A 167 -6.01 -17.54 4.96
C ASP A 167 -4.94 -17.40 6.05
N GLN A 168 -4.13 -16.34 6.02
CA GLN A 168 -3.22 -16.01 7.12
C GLN A 168 -3.97 -15.59 8.39
N LEU A 169 -5.04 -14.80 8.28
CA LEU A 169 -5.91 -14.44 9.40
C LEU A 169 -6.56 -15.68 10.03
N ARG A 170 -7.10 -16.60 9.22
CA ARG A 170 -7.67 -17.87 9.72
C ARG A 170 -6.67 -18.73 10.48
N LYS A 171 -5.40 -18.74 10.04
CA LYS A 171 -4.32 -19.47 10.72
C LYS A 171 -3.87 -18.80 12.01
N SER A 172 -3.85 -17.47 12.04
CA SER A 172 -3.34 -16.68 13.17
C SER A 172 -4.40 -16.42 14.25
N LEU A 173 -5.66 -16.27 13.85
CA LEU A 173 -6.78 -15.97 14.72
C LEU A 173 -7.53 -17.24 15.15
N THR A 174 -6.84 -18.14 15.87
CA THR A 174 -7.46 -19.39 16.32
C THR A 174 -8.68 -19.12 17.21
N GLY A 175 -9.82 -19.72 16.87
CA GLY A 175 -11.08 -19.51 17.61
C GLY A 175 -11.93 -18.34 17.09
N PHE A 176 -11.48 -17.66 16.03
CA PHE A 176 -12.30 -16.70 15.28
C PHE A 176 -12.89 -17.34 14.01
N GLU A 177 -14.13 -17.00 13.69
CA GLU A 177 -14.73 -17.17 12.37
C GLU A 177 -14.31 -15.98 11.49
N VAL A 178 -13.54 -16.23 10.43
CA VAL A 178 -13.08 -15.16 9.52
C VAL A 178 -13.88 -15.19 8.22
N GLU A 179 -14.68 -14.13 8.02
CA GLU A 179 -15.48 -13.89 6.82
C GLU A 179 -14.75 -12.88 5.91
N LEU A 180 -14.80 -13.09 4.60
CA LEU A 180 -14.32 -12.14 3.59
C LEU A 180 -15.51 -11.48 2.92
N TRP A 181 -15.57 -10.15 2.98
CA TRP A 181 -16.45 -9.33 2.15
C TRP A 181 -15.59 -8.67 1.07
N ASP A 182 -15.68 -9.23 -0.14
CA ASP A 182 -14.91 -8.76 -1.30
C ASP A 182 -15.82 -8.23 -2.41
N GLN A 183 -15.30 -8.14 -3.63
CA GLN A 183 -16.04 -7.68 -4.80
C GLN A 183 -17.18 -8.61 -5.24
N ALA A 184 -17.48 -9.70 -4.51
CA ALA A 184 -18.72 -10.45 -4.66
C ALA A 184 -19.94 -9.74 -4.04
N LEU A 185 -19.73 -8.67 -3.27
CA LEU A 185 -20.78 -7.82 -2.71
C LEU A 185 -20.74 -6.43 -3.35
N SER A 186 -21.90 -5.77 -3.42
CA SER A 186 -21.95 -4.33 -3.72
C SER A 186 -21.61 -3.51 -2.48
N TYR A 187 -21.22 -2.25 -2.68
CA TYR A 187 -21.00 -1.33 -1.56
C TYR A 187 -22.24 -1.23 -0.66
N GLU A 188 -23.44 -1.15 -1.24
CA GLU A 188 -24.69 -1.07 -0.48
C GLU A 188 -24.95 -2.32 0.36
N GLN A 189 -24.63 -3.51 -0.17
CA GLN A 189 -24.78 -4.77 0.58
C GLN A 189 -23.82 -4.82 1.77
N ILE A 190 -22.59 -4.32 1.62
CA ILE A 190 -21.63 -4.23 2.72
C ILE A 190 -22.12 -3.23 3.77
N LEU A 191 -22.60 -2.05 3.37
CA LEU A 191 -23.16 -1.07 4.30
C LEU A 191 -24.37 -1.64 5.05
N GLU A 192 -25.30 -2.30 4.35
CA GLU A 192 -26.49 -2.92 4.96
C GLU A 192 -26.10 -4.01 5.96
N LYS A 193 -25.24 -4.96 5.58
CA LYS A 193 -24.73 -6.00 6.49
C LYS A 193 -24.06 -5.42 7.73
N SER A 194 -23.35 -4.30 7.58
CA SER A 194 -22.61 -3.65 8.67
C SER A 194 -23.52 -3.04 9.74
N THR A 195 -24.79 -2.76 9.43
CA THR A 195 -25.75 -2.19 10.40
C THR A 195 -26.19 -3.19 11.47
N SER A 196 -26.07 -4.50 11.21
CA SER A 196 -26.74 -5.54 12.00
C SER A 196 -25.84 -6.72 12.36
N LEU A 197 -24.52 -6.51 12.34
CA LEU A 197 -23.57 -7.53 12.80
C LEU A 197 -23.82 -7.96 14.25
N PRO A 198 -23.62 -9.25 14.59
CA PRO A 198 -23.78 -9.74 15.96
C PRO A 198 -22.75 -9.12 16.90
N GLU A 199 -23.02 -9.11 18.22
CA GLU A 199 -22.15 -8.45 19.23
C GLU A 199 -20.74 -9.04 19.31
N ASP A 200 -20.58 -10.30 18.89
CA ASP A 200 -19.31 -11.03 18.85
C ASP A 200 -18.48 -10.73 17.59
N ALA A 201 -18.86 -9.73 16.79
CA ALA A 201 -18.18 -9.39 15.53
C ALA A 201 -17.34 -8.12 15.61
N ILE A 202 -16.25 -8.11 14.85
CA ILE A 202 -15.45 -6.94 14.52
C ILE A 202 -15.26 -6.83 13.01
N ILE A 203 -15.19 -5.59 12.51
CA ILE A 203 -14.91 -5.31 11.09
C ILE A 203 -13.44 -4.93 10.97
N HIS A 204 -12.75 -5.47 9.98
CA HIS A 204 -11.43 -5.07 9.54
C HIS A 204 -11.47 -4.62 8.09
N TYR A 205 -11.38 -3.32 7.89
CA TYR A 205 -11.27 -2.70 6.58
C TYR A 205 -9.80 -2.71 6.12
N TYR A 206 -9.51 -3.45 5.05
CA TYR A 206 -8.23 -3.39 4.34
C TYR A 206 -8.31 -2.31 3.28
N VAL A 207 -8.78 -2.64 2.07
CA VAL A 207 -9.05 -1.69 0.99
C VAL A 207 -10.09 -2.30 0.06
N MET A 208 -11.14 -1.54 -0.24
CA MET A 208 -12.09 -1.91 -1.30
C MET A 208 -12.14 -0.81 -2.35
N GLU A 209 -11.75 -1.15 -3.57
CA GLU A 209 -11.67 -0.24 -4.72
C GLU A 209 -12.79 -0.48 -5.72
N VAL A 210 -13.28 -1.72 -5.81
CA VAL A 210 -14.29 -2.15 -6.77
C VAL A 210 -15.26 -3.14 -6.15
N ASP A 211 -16.53 -3.04 -6.52
CA ASP A 211 -17.61 -3.93 -6.06
C ASP A 211 -18.14 -4.84 -7.19
N ILE A 212 -19.17 -5.66 -6.88
CA ILE A 212 -19.77 -6.58 -7.87
C ILE A 212 -20.40 -5.87 -9.08
N LYS A 213 -20.78 -4.61 -8.95
CA LYS A 213 -21.36 -3.80 -10.03
C LYS A 213 -20.29 -3.19 -10.92
N GLY A 214 -19.01 -3.32 -10.54
CA GLY A 214 -17.90 -2.64 -11.18
C GLY A 214 -17.77 -1.19 -10.74
N ASP A 215 -18.52 -0.75 -9.73
CA ASP A 215 -18.44 0.61 -9.22
C ASP A 215 -17.09 0.80 -8.53
N ARG A 216 -16.40 1.90 -8.86
CA ARG A 216 -15.13 2.26 -8.25
C ARG A 216 -15.31 3.42 -7.29
N ARG A 217 -14.84 3.26 -6.05
CA ARG A 217 -14.88 4.32 -5.03
C ARG A 217 -13.49 4.56 -4.45
N ILE A 218 -13.27 5.80 -4.01
CA ILE A 218 -12.07 6.15 -3.24
C ILE A 218 -12.19 5.40 -1.89
N PRO A 219 -11.21 4.54 -1.52
CA PRO A 219 -11.30 3.72 -0.31
C PRO A 219 -11.62 4.52 0.96
N LEU A 220 -11.03 5.71 1.10
CA LEU A 220 -11.27 6.60 2.23
C LEU A 220 -12.73 7.09 2.31
N HIS A 221 -13.38 7.36 1.17
CA HIS A 221 -14.78 7.80 1.16
C HIS A 221 -15.70 6.65 1.55
N PHE A 222 -15.47 5.47 0.98
CA PHE A 222 -16.26 4.29 1.34
C PHE A 222 -16.08 3.91 2.81
N LEU A 223 -14.86 4.00 3.35
CA LEU A 223 -14.62 3.79 4.78
C LEU A 223 -15.43 4.75 5.67
N ARG A 224 -15.57 6.02 5.27
CA ARG A 224 -16.39 6.98 6.03
C ARG A 224 -17.85 6.58 6.03
N GLU A 225 -18.41 6.27 4.86
CA GLU A 225 -19.79 5.76 4.74
C GLU A 225 -19.99 4.50 5.60
N LEU A 226 -19.04 3.57 5.55
CA LEU A 226 -19.06 2.36 6.36
C LEU A 226 -19.04 2.67 7.85
N SER A 227 -18.22 3.62 8.29
CA SER A 227 -18.14 4.01 9.70
C SER A 227 -19.39 4.69 10.25
N GLU A 228 -20.17 5.36 9.38
CA GLU A 228 -21.42 6.00 9.77
C GLU A 228 -22.52 4.98 10.08
N VAL A 229 -22.44 3.79 9.49
CA VAL A 229 -23.48 2.75 9.60
C VAL A 229 -23.05 1.51 10.38
N ALA A 230 -21.75 1.31 10.59
CA ALA A 230 -21.21 0.13 11.26
C ALA A 230 -21.69 0.04 12.71
N SER A 231 -22.33 -1.07 13.07
CA SER A 231 -22.77 -1.34 14.45
C SER A 231 -21.66 -1.91 15.34
N ARG A 232 -20.48 -2.17 14.77
CA ARG A 232 -19.33 -2.78 15.46
C ARG A 232 -18.06 -1.98 15.24
N ALA A 233 -17.06 -2.26 16.08
CA ALA A 233 -15.76 -1.65 15.97
C ALA A 233 -15.14 -1.91 14.58
N LEU A 234 -14.51 -0.88 14.04
CA LEU A 234 -13.91 -0.89 12.72
C LEU A 234 -12.39 -0.72 12.84
N LEU A 235 -11.67 -1.79 12.54
CA LEU A 235 -10.22 -1.80 12.41
C LEU A 235 -9.82 -1.45 10.98
N VAL A 236 -8.68 -0.79 10.81
CA VAL A 236 -8.16 -0.40 9.50
C VAL A 236 -6.79 -1.00 9.24
N SER A 237 -6.39 -1.12 7.98
CA SER A 237 -5.10 -1.76 7.66
C SER A 237 -3.95 -0.81 7.43
N HIS A 238 -4.23 0.48 7.41
CA HIS A 238 -3.24 1.47 7.04
C HIS A 238 -3.48 2.75 7.82
N SER A 239 -2.38 3.39 8.22
CA SER A 239 -2.40 4.58 9.08
C SER A 239 -3.19 5.75 8.48
N VAL A 240 -3.21 5.85 7.14
CA VAL A 240 -3.95 6.88 6.40
C VAL A 240 -5.47 6.84 6.65
N PHE A 241 -5.99 5.73 7.15
CA PHE A 241 -7.41 5.56 7.48
C PHE A 241 -7.77 5.91 8.92
N LEU A 242 -6.77 6.10 9.79
CA LEU A 242 -7.03 6.51 11.17
C LEU A 242 -7.75 7.85 11.23
N GLY A 243 -8.72 7.98 12.14
CA GLY A 243 -9.52 9.19 12.29
C GLY A 243 -10.65 9.34 11.26
N SER A 244 -10.79 8.41 10.32
CA SER A 244 -11.92 8.36 9.37
C SER A 244 -12.99 7.34 9.77
N GLY A 245 -13.15 7.12 11.08
CA GLY A 245 -14.08 6.14 11.64
C GLY A 245 -13.43 4.81 12.06
N GLY A 246 -12.21 4.54 11.61
CA GLY A 246 -11.39 3.43 12.13
C GLY A 246 -10.87 3.72 13.55
N VAL A 247 -11.03 2.77 14.47
CA VAL A 247 -10.63 2.90 15.89
C VAL A 247 -9.20 2.42 16.19
N GLY A 248 -8.57 1.74 15.24
CA GLY A 248 -7.23 1.14 15.37
C GLY A 248 -6.93 0.22 14.20
N GLY A 249 -5.73 -0.34 14.09
CA GLY A 249 -5.37 -1.05 12.86
C GLY A 249 -3.97 -1.64 12.75
N LEU A 250 -3.65 -2.20 11.57
CA LEU A 250 -2.27 -2.26 11.06
C LEU A 250 -1.82 -0.79 10.89
N VAL A 251 -1.25 -0.21 11.94
CA VAL A 251 -0.59 1.11 11.90
C VAL A 251 0.89 0.85 12.05
#